data_AF-A0A7C1QVV3-F1
#
_entry.id   AF-A0A7C1QVV3-F1
#
_cell.length_a   1.000
_cell.length_b   1.000
_cell.length_c   1.000
_cell.angle_alpha   90.00
_cell.angle_beta   90.00
_cell.angle_gamma   90.00
#
_symmetry.space_group_name_H-M   'P 1'
#
loop_
_entity.id
_entity.type
_entity.pdbx_description
1 polymer ?
#
loop_
_entity_poly.entity_id
_entity_poly.type
_entity_poly.pdbx_seq_one_letter_code
_entity_poly.pdbx_strand_id
1 'polypeptide(L)'
;MSRLLSEKSRISLVLILACLLLSAGPIFAGKGPKLKFREESKDFGKVKQGEVLTHVFVFKNEGDETLVIKRVKTSCGCTAALLSKKEIAPGAEGEIK
;
A
#
# COMPACT_ATOMS: atom_id res chain seq x y z
N MET A 1 -26.13 -11.54 51.63
CA MET A 1 -24.82 -11.42 50.97
C MET A 1 -24.75 -12.03 49.55
N SER A 2 -25.75 -12.80 49.09
CA SER A 2 -25.73 -13.49 47.79
C SER A 2 -26.29 -12.68 46.60
N ARG A 3 -27.19 -11.71 46.83
CA ARG A 3 -27.75 -10.86 45.75
C ARG A 3 -26.75 -9.86 45.16
N LEU A 4 -25.86 -9.31 46.00
CA LEU A 4 -24.79 -8.36 45.62
C LEU A 4 -23.71 -8.99 44.71
N LEU A 5 -23.44 -10.29 44.83
CA LEU A 5 -22.49 -11.02 43.99
C LEU A 5 -23.07 -11.27 42.57
N SER A 6 -24.39 -11.47 42.48
CA SER A 6 -25.10 -11.67 41.21
C SER A 6 -25.22 -10.36 40.40
N GLU A 7 -25.46 -9.23 41.07
CA GLU A 7 -25.52 -7.91 40.42
C GLU A 7 -24.14 -7.45 39.92
N LYS A 8 -23.07 -7.61 40.72
CA LYS A 8 -21.69 -7.30 40.28
C LYS A 8 -21.24 -8.17 39.11
N SER A 9 -21.60 -9.47 39.11
CA SER A 9 -21.29 -10.39 38.02
C SER A 9 -22.02 -10.03 36.72
N ARG A 10 -23.30 -9.62 36.82
CA ARG A 10 -24.10 -9.12 35.68
C ARG A 10 -23.56 -7.79 35.14
N ILE A 11 -23.18 -6.86 36.01
CA ILE A 11 -22.59 -5.56 35.63
C ILE A 11 -21.23 -5.78 34.95
N SER A 12 -20.37 -6.66 35.47
CA SER A 12 -19.11 -7.03 34.80
C SER A 12 -19.33 -7.69 33.43
N LEU A 13 -20.33 -8.57 33.29
CA LEU A 13 -20.61 -9.24 32.01
C LEU A 13 -21.09 -8.25 30.95
N VAL A 14 -21.95 -7.29 31.33
CA VAL A 14 -22.47 -6.26 30.43
C VAL A 14 -21.37 -5.27 30.02
N LEU A 15 -20.45 -4.91 30.92
CA LEU A 15 -19.32 -4.03 30.61
C LEU A 15 -18.29 -4.72 29.68
N ILE A 16 -18.03 -6.02 29.87
CA ILE A 16 -17.13 -6.79 29.00
C ILE A 16 -17.75 -6.96 27.60
N LEU A 17 -19.05 -7.21 27.51
CA LEU A 17 -19.78 -7.34 26.24
C LEU A 17 -19.86 -5.99 25.49
N ALA A 18 -20.03 -4.88 26.21
CA ALA A 18 -20.01 -3.52 25.65
C ALA A 18 -18.62 -3.12 25.15
N CYS A 19 -17.53 -3.50 25.84
CA CYS A 19 -16.17 -3.27 25.38
C CYS A 19 -15.80 -4.09 24.13
N LEU A 20 -16.30 -5.33 24.00
CA LEU A 20 -16.07 -6.13 22.78
C LEU A 20 -16.69 -5.47 21.54
N LEU A 21 -17.88 -4.88 21.69
CA LEU A 21 -18.59 -4.19 20.60
C LEU A 21 -17.95 -2.87 20.19
N LEU A 22 -17.12 -2.26 21.05
CA LEU A 22 -16.49 -0.95 20.79
C LEU A 22 -15.16 -1.04 20.02
N SER A 23 -14.63 -2.25 19.79
CA SER A 23 -13.31 -2.45 19.16
C SER A 23 -13.33 -2.49 17.62
N ALA A 24 -14.50 -2.50 17.00
CA ALA A 24 -14.65 -2.48 15.53
C ALA A 24 -14.96 -1.06 15.03
N GLY A 25 -13.96 -0.16 15.09
CA GLY A 25 -14.01 1.08 14.32
C GLY A 25 -13.98 0.78 12.81
N PRO A 26 -14.53 1.67 11.96
CA PRO A 26 -14.51 1.47 10.51
C PRO A 26 -13.07 1.34 10.02
N ILE A 27 -12.77 0.23 9.35
CA ILE A 27 -11.49 0.03 8.66
C ILE A 27 -11.48 1.03 7.50
N PHE A 28 -10.72 2.11 7.63
CA PHE A 28 -10.52 3.09 6.57
C PHE A 28 -9.61 2.48 5.50
N ALA A 29 -10.18 1.67 4.61
CA ALA A 29 -9.57 1.39 3.33
C ALA A 29 -9.73 2.65 2.48
N GLY A 30 -8.64 3.41 2.30
CA GLY A 30 -8.64 4.57 1.42
C GLY A 30 -9.07 4.16 0.02
N LYS A 31 -10.16 4.75 -0.48
CA LYS A 31 -10.64 4.59 -1.86
C LYS A 31 -9.73 5.36 -2.82
N GLY A 32 -9.60 4.87 -4.04
CA GLY A 32 -8.84 5.48 -5.12
C GLY A 32 -7.67 4.62 -5.63
N PRO A 33 -6.92 5.14 -6.62
CA PRO A 33 -5.79 4.41 -7.19
C PRO A 33 -4.65 4.28 -6.19
N LYS A 34 -4.01 3.11 -6.14
CA LYS A 34 -2.90 2.83 -5.23
C LYS A 34 -1.74 2.20 -5.97
N LEU A 35 -0.66 2.95 -6.14
CA LEU A 35 0.57 2.47 -6.76
C LEU A 35 1.41 1.67 -5.75
N LYS A 36 1.77 0.43 -6.08
CA LYS A 36 2.70 -0.39 -5.31
C LYS A 36 3.80 -0.94 -6.22
N PHE A 37 5.06 -0.63 -5.91
CA PHE A 37 6.21 -1.24 -6.58
C PHE A 37 6.53 -2.61 -5.99
N ARG A 38 7.00 -3.54 -6.83
CA ARG A 38 7.56 -4.83 -6.40
C ARG A 38 8.95 -4.64 -5.75
N GLU A 39 9.73 -3.72 -6.29
CA GLU A 39 11.06 -3.31 -5.82
C GLU A 39 11.17 -1.80 -5.99
N GLU A 40 11.71 -1.11 -4.98
CA GLU A 40 11.79 0.36 -4.97
C GLU A 40 13.22 0.88 -5.24
N SER A 41 14.22 -0.01 -5.19
CA SER A 41 15.61 0.35 -5.39
C SER A 41 16.38 -0.79 -6.02
N LYS A 42 17.30 -0.46 -6.94
CA LYS A 42 18.24 -1.39 -7.53
C LYS A 42 19.66 -0.87 -7.32
N ASP A 43 20.49 -1.67 -6.65
CA ASP A 43 21.93 -1.43 -6.58
C ASP A 43 22.64 -2.23 -7.69
N PHE A 44 23.42 -1.53 -8.51
CA PHE A 44 24.23 -2.13 -9.57
C PHE A 44 25.65 -2.48 -9.09
N GLY A 45 26.04 -2.08 -7.88
CA GLY A 45 27.35 -2.33 -7.31
C GLY A 45 28.47 -1.65 -8.09
N LYS A 46 29.53 -2.41 -8.38
CA LYS A 46 30.67 -1.91 -9.15
C LYS A 46 30.36 -1.98 -10.64
N VAL A 47 30.33 -0.82 -11.28
CA VAL A 47 29.98 -0.67 -12.70
C VAL A 47 31.13 -0.01 -13.45
N LYS A 48 31.32 -0.35 -14.74
CA LYS A 48 32.36 0.30 -15.55
C LYS A 48 31.87 1.64 -16.08
N GLN A 49 32.77 2.62 -16.15
CA GLN A 49 32.43 3.92 -16.73
C GLN A 49 32.02 3.74 -18.21
N GLY A 50 30.89 4.36 -18.59
CA GLY A 50 30.34 4.28 -19.94
C GLY A 50 29.47 3.05 -20.20
N GLU A 51 29.34 2.14 -19.24
CA GLU A 51 28.43 1.00 -19.34
C GLU A 51 26.96 1.47 -19.25
N VAL A 52 26.14 1.02 -20.21
CA VAL A 52 24.71 1.29 -20.21
C VAL A 52 24.01 0.18 -19.44
N LEU A 53 23.47 0.54 -18.28
CA LEU A 53 22.73 -0.37 -17.42
C LEU A 53 21.24 -0.18 -17.61
N THR A 54 20.48 -1.26 -17.45
CA THR A 54 19.03 -1.26 -17.62
C THR A 54 18.42 -2.09 -16.51
N HIS A 55 17.32 -1.60 -15.95
CA HIS A 55 16.53 -2.35 -14.97
C HIS A 55 15.06 -2.01 -15.16
N VAL A 56 14.18 -2.96 -14.88
CA VAL A 56 12.74 -2.79 -15.03
C VAL A 56 12.10 -2.83 -13.66
N PHE A 57 11.51 -1.70 -13.25
CA PHE A 57 10.70 -1.61 -12.05
C PHE A 57 9.25 -1.96 -12.39
N VAL A 58 8.77 -3.08 -11.85
CA VAL A 58 7.37 -3.50 -11.98
C VAL A 58 6.56 -2.89 -10.85
N PHE A 59 5.40 -2.35 -11.19
CA PHE A 59 4.44 -1.82 -10.23
C PHE A 59 3.03 -2.29 -10.54
N LYS A 60 2.16 -2.27 -9.53
CA LYS A 60 0.78 -2.68 -9.59
C LYS A 60 -0.13 -1.56 -9.09
N ASN A 61 -1.31 -1.46 -9.69
CA ASN A 61 -2.41 -0.71 -9.09
C ASN A 61 -3.16 -1.62 -8.10
N GLU A 62 -2.92 -1.45 -6.81
CA GLU A 62 -3.64 -2.15 -5.73
C GLU A 62 -4.90 -1.41 -5.27
N GLY A 63 -5.25 -0.32 -5.95
CA GLY A 63 -6.45 0.47 -5.66
C GLY A 63 -7.69 -0.12 -6.33
N ASP A 64 -8.82 0.53 -6.09
CA ASP A 64 -10.12 0.20 -6.66
C ASP A 64 -10.50 1.11 -7.85
N GLU A 65 -9.69 2.13 -8.15
CA GLU A 65 -9.84 3.03 -9.29
C GLU A 65 -8.62 3.01 -10.22
N THR A 66 -8.78 3.46 -11.48
CA THR A 66 -7.69 3.52 -12.46
C THR A 66 -6.57 4.46 -12.02
N LEU A 67 -5.34 3.95 -12.01
CA LEU A 67 -4.13 4.72 -11.74
C LEU A 67 -3.63 5.39 -13.02
N VAL A 68 -3.59 6.73 -13.01
CA VAL A 68 -3.09 7.54 -14.13
C VAL A 68 -1.73 8.15 -13.79
N ILE A 69 -0.69 7.74 -14.50
CA ILE A 69 0.66 8.28 -14.39
C ILE A 69 0.78 9.55 -15.22
N LYS A 70 0.80 10.70 -14.54
CA LYS A 70 0.88 12.02 -15.19
C LYS A 70 2.26 12.32 -15.77
N ARG A 71 3.32 11.94 -15.04
CA ARG A 71 4.71 12.24 -15.40
C ARG A 71 5.66 11.28 -14.70
N VAL A 72 6.76 10.93 -15.37
CA VAL A 72 7.94 10.29 -14.78
C VAL A 72 9.09 11.29 -14.84
N LYS A 73 9.82 11.46 -13.75
CA LYS A 73 10.95 12.41 -13.65
C LYS A 73 12.14 11.71 -13.01
N THR A 74 13.30 11.83 -13.65
CA THR A 74 14.59 11.41 -13.10
C THR A 74 15.26 12.56 -12.37
N SER A 75 16.06 12.24 -11.35
CA SER A 75 16.81 13.23 -10.56
C SER A 75 18.14 13.62 -11.24
N CYS A 76 18.75 12.70 -12.00
CA CYS A 76 19.94 12.94 -12.82
C CYS A 76 19.57 13.01 -14.31
N GLY A 77 20.09 13.99 -15.04
CA GLY A 77 19.93 14.09 -16.50
C GLY A 77 20.58 12.95 -17.29
N CYS A 78 21.38 12.13 -16.62
CA CYS A 78 22.03 10.94 -17.17
C CYS A 78 21.12 9.70 -17.22
N THR A 79 19.96 9.73 -16.56
CA THR A 79 19.04 8.58 -16.48
C THR A 79 17.84 8.81 -17.37
N ALA A 80 17.56 7.83 -18.24
CA ALA A 80 16.32 7.75 -19.00
C ALA A 80 15.30 6.88 -18.25
N ALA A 81 14.01 7.20 -18.38
CA ALA A 81 12.93 6.39 -17.85
C ALA A 81 11.80 6.29 -18.88
N LEU A 82 11.41 5.07 -19.22
CA LEU A 82 10.37 4.72 -20.18
C LEU A 82 9.24 3.97 -19.47
N LEU A 83 8.04 4.54 -19.50
CA LEU A 83 6.85 3.95 -18.91
C LEU A 83 6.12 3.08 -19.94
N SER A 84 5.74 1.86 -19.56
CA SER A 84 5.01 0.94 -20.46
C SER A 84 3.59 1.42 -20.76
N LYS A 85 2.86 1.96 -19.77
CA LYS A 85 1.49 2.46 -19.92
C LYS A 85 1.15 3.55 -18.91
N LYS A 86 0.41 4.58 -19.34
CA LYS A 86 -0.01 5.70 -18.49
C LYS A 86 -1.24 5.42 -17.63
N GLU A 87 -2.10 4.49 -18.05
CA GLU A 87 -3.34 4.16 -17.36
C GLU A 87 -3.35 2.69 -16.97
N ILE A 88 -3.37 2.43 -15.66
CA ILE A 88 -3.29 1.09 -15.10
C ILE A 88 -4.60 0.81 -14.37
N ALA A 89 -5.38 -0.13 -14.90
CA ALA A 89 -6.64 -0.56 -14.29
C ALA A 89 -6.41 -1.16 -12.89
N PRO A 90 -7.42 -1.19 -12.02
CA PRO A 90 -7.36 -1.90 -10.74
C PRO A 90 -6.84 -3.33 -10.91
N GLY A 91 -5.86 -3.72 -10.10
CA GLY A 91 -5.22 -5.04 -10.13
C GLY A 91 -4.22 -5.26 -11.28
N ALA A 92 -4.13 -4.35 -12.26
CA ALA A 92 -3.19 -4.47 -13.36
C ALA A 92 -1.79 -3.99 -12.99
N GLU A 93 -0.81 -4.42 -13.78
CA GLU A 93 0.60 -4.08 -13.61
C GLU A 93 1.10 -3.15 -14.73
N GLY A 94 2.13 -2.36 -14.41
CA GLY A 94 2.88 -1.52 -15.32
C GLY A 94 4.38 -1.63 -15.04
N GLU A 95 5.17 -1.09 -15.95
CA GLU A 95 6.63 -1.19 -15.91
C GLU A 95 7.27 0.17 -16.19
N ILE A 96 8.38 0.44 -15.51
CA ILE A 96 9.28 1.56 -15.81
C ILE A 96 10.66 0.97 -16.12
N LYS A 97 11.20 1.29 -17.28
CA LYS A 97 12.52 0.86 -17.77
C LYS A 97 13.49 2.02 -17.87
#